data_AF-X1AN60-F1
#
_entry.id   AF-X1AN60-F1
#
_cell.length_a   1.000
_cell.length_b   1.000
_cell.length_c   1.000
_cell.angle_alpha   90.00
_cell.angle_beta   90.00
_cell.angle_gamma   90.00
#
_symmetry.space_group_name_H-M   'P 1'
#
loop_
_entity.id
_entity.type
_entity.pdbx_description
1 polymer ?
#
loop_
_entity_poly.entity_id
_entity_poly.type
_entity_poly.pdbx_seq_one_letter_code
_entity_poly.pdbx_strand_id
1 'polypeptide(L)'
;EEYKAHRKKMPVELISQIPLIKEIINNYNIAICSKEGYEADDVIGTIAREAEKRNCDIIIVTGDKDAFQLISPHTKIMTTIKGVTEVKIYDEEEIVRKFGVGSEKIVDILAFKGDSSDNIPGVPGIGEKTAIALIKEFGSLENILNNTNKISKKSLREVIREYEDQIKMSKMLATIVREVPIKYDFDSFRVKSPNYGELWKIFKKLEFKNLLKKIAPKINHEKTKLKFNLIDTEEKLEGLTSKIIERKCLSFYLITSSDNAISANILGIALSFKDNENYYIPLFILNLIENSKCLSLE
;
A
#
# COMPACT_ATOMS: atom_id res chain seq x y z
N GLU A 1 26.34 11.54 21.60
CA GLU A 1 26.26 10.55 20.50
C GLU A 1 25.53 9.27 20.95
N GLU A 2 24.33 9.38 21.53
CA GLU A 2 23.60 8.20 22.07
C GLU A 2 22.32 7.84 21.31
N TYR A 3 21.92 8.63 20.30
CA TYR A 3 20.73 8.39 19.50
C TYR A 3 20.82 7.05 18.76
N LYS A 4 19.79 6.19 18.93
CA LYS A 4 19.72 4.82 18.39
C LYS A 4 20.92 3.92 18.76
N ALA A 5 21.74 4.28 19.74
CA ALA A 5 22.96 3.55 20.10
C ALA A 5 22.71 2.12 20.59
N HIS A 6 21.51 1.82 21.11
CA HIS A 6 21.13 0.49 21.57
C HIS A 6 20.49 -0.40 20.49
N ARG A 7 20.31 0.08 19.26
CA ARG A 7 19.76 -0.77 18.18
C ARG A 7 20.77 -1.87 17.85
N LYS A 8 20.35 -3.12 18.01
CA LYS A 8 21.12 -4.27 17.57
C LYS A 8 21.37 -4.15 16.06
N LYS A 9 22.58 -4.51 15.63
CA LYS A 9 22.89 -4.60 14.19
C LYS A 9 21.86 -5.52 13.52
N MET A 10 21.49 -5.16 12.29
CA MET A 10 20.58 -5.96 11.48
C MET A 10 21.12 -7.40 11.34
N PRO A 11 20.30 -8.43 11.60
CA PRO A 11 20.73 -9.82 11.43
C PRO A 11 21.24 -10.08 10.01
N VAL A 12 22.30 -10.87 9.87
CA VAL A 12 22.95 -11.13 8.57
C VAL A 12 21.98 -11.80 7.59
N GLU A 13 21.11 -12.66 8.12
CA GLU A 13 20.04 -13.33 7.38
C GLU A 13 19.03 -12.34 6.81
N LEU A 14 18.81 -11.19 7.46
CA LEU A 14 17.93 -10.15 6.95
C LEU A 14 18.65 -9.27 5.92
N ILE A 15 19.93 -8.97 6.13
CA ILE A 15 20.75 -8.22 5.17
C ILE A 15 20.76 -8.90 3.80
N SER A 16 20.93 -10.23 3.76
CA SER A 16 20.97 -11.00 2.51
C SER A 16 19.64 -10.99 1.74
N GLN A 17 18.52 -10.67 2.40
CA GLN A 17 17.20 -10.60 1.77
C GLN A 17 16.88 -9.24 1.16
N ILE A 18 17.55 -8.16 1.59
CA ILE A 18 17.28 -6.79 1.10
C ILE A 18 17.42 -6.66 -0.43
N PRO A 19 18.47 -7.20 -1.09
CA PRO A 19 18.59 -7.10 -2.55
C PRO A 19 17.41 -7.75 -3.29
N LEU A 20 16.95 -8.90 -2.81
CA LEU A 20 15.80 -9.60 -3.38
C LEU A 20 14.49 -8.83 -3.18
N ILE A 21 14.31 -8.19 -2.03
CA ILE A 21 13.16 -7.31 -1.78
C ILE A 21 13.16 -6.14 -2.76
N LYS A 22 14.31 -5.49 -2.97
CA LYS A 22 14.44 -4.40 -3.96
C LYS A 22 14.14 -4.87 -5.38
N GLU A 23 14.59 -6.06 -5.76
CA GLU A 23 14.28 -6.68 -7.06
C GLU A 23 12.77 -6.88 -7.23
N ILE A 24 12.08 -7.39 -6.20
CA ILE A 24 10.63 -7.58 -6.22
C ILE A 24 9.90 -6.22 -6.33
N ILE A 25 10.28 -5.22 -5.54
CA ILE A 25 9.68 -3.88 -5.54
C ILE A 25 9.86 -3.21 -6.91
N ASN A 26 11.04 -3.31 -7.51
CA ASN A 26 11.32 -2.80 -8.85
C ASN A 26 10.43 -3.49 -9.91
N ASN A 27 10.23 -4.81 -9.82
CA ASN A 27 9.34 -5.52 -10.73
C ASN A 27 7.85 -5.24 -10.49
N TYR A 28 7.47 -4.77 -9.30
CA TYR A 28 6.16 -4.15 -9.08
C TYR A 28 6.05 -2.73 -9.64
N ASN A 29 7.12 -2.18 -10.22
CA ASN A 29 7.23 -0.79 -10.68
C ASN A 29 6.89 0.22 -9.57
N ILE A 30 7.26 -0.11 -8.33
CA ILE A 30 7.16 0.79 -7.17
C ILE A 30 8.48 1.56 -7.06
N ALA A 31 8.41 2.88 -7.00
CA ALA A 31 9.59 3.72 -6.86
C ALA A 31 10.26 3.52 -5.49
N ILE A 32 11.60 3.50 -5.48
CA ILE A 32 12.41 3.43 -4.27
C ILE A 32 13.19 4.74 -4.14
N CYS A 33 13.03 5.42 -3.02
CA CYS A 33 13.78 6.63 -2.68
C CYS A 33 14.62 6.37 -1.43
N SER A 34 15.89 6.74 -1.47
CA SER A 34 16.76 6.73 -0.30
C SER A 34 17.83 7.81 -0.41
N LYS A 35 18.27 8.33 0.72
CA LYS A 35 19.36 9.30 0.79
C LYS A 35 20.29 8.91 1.94
N GLU A 36 21.57 8.76 1.63
CA GLU A 36 22.58 8.49 2.64
C GLU A 36 22.68 9.67 3.64
N GLY A 37 22.81 9.35 4.92
CA GLY A 37 22.84 10.31 6.02
C GLY A 37 21.47 10.78 6.52
N TYR A 38 20.37 10.25 5.96
CA TYR A 38 19.00 10.55 6.38
C TYR A 38 18.20 9.29 6.63
N GLU A 39 17.20 9.40 7.48
CA GLU A 39 16.32 8.27 7.79
C GLU A 39 15.19 8.14 6.77
N ALA A 40 14.55 6.97 6.76
CA ALA A 40 13.40 6.75 5.89
C ALA A 40 12.26 7.73 6.22
N ASP A 41 12.07 8.05 7.50
CA ASP A 41 11.02 8.96 7.96
C ASP A 41 11.25 10.39 7.46
N ASP A 42 12.51 10.84 7.36
CA ASP A 42 12.89 12.12 6.76
C ASP A 42 12.57 12.18 5.26
N VAL A 43 12.90 11.10 4.54
CA VAL A 43 12.58 10.99 3.11
C VAL A 43 11.07 10.99 2.90
N ILE A 44 10.32 10.26 3.73
CA ILE A 44 8.85 10.23 3.71
C ILE A 44 8.29 11.62 4.01
N GLY A 45 8.75 12.29 5.07
CA GLY A 45 8.29 13.62 5.47
C GLY A 45 8.55 14.69 4.40
N THR A 46 9.67 14.57 3.69
CA THR A 46 10.03 15.43 2.55
C THR A 46 9.12 15.20 1.35
N ILE A 47 8.90 13.94 0.94
CA ILE A 47 8.02 13.59 -0.18
C ILE A 47 6.57 13.96 0.14
N ALA A 48 6.09 13.68 1.35
CA ALA A 48 4.76 14.04 1.81
C ALA A 48 4.53 15.55 1.72
N ARG A 49 5.50 16.37 2.13
CA ARG A 49 5.41 17.84 1.99
C ARG A 49 5.29 18.29 0.54
N GLU A 50 6.07 17.69 -0.36
CA GLU A 50 5.98 18.01 -1.79
C GLU A 50 4.64 17.57 -2.40
N ALA A 51 4.11 16.43 -1.96
CA ALA A 51 2.78 15.95 -2.36
C ALA A 51 1.66 16.88 -1.87
N GLU A 52 1.75 17.37 -0.63
CA GLU A 52 0.79 18.35 -0.08
C GLU A 52 0.78 19.64 -0.90
N LYS A 53 1.95 20.17 -1.29
CA LYS A 53 2.04 21.35 -2.18
C LYS A 53 1.38 21.13 -3.55
N ARG A 54 1.25 19.88 -3.97
CA ARG A 54 0.58 19.46 -5.21
C ARG A 54 -0.89 19.09 -4.99
N ASN A 55 -1.46 19.36 -3.81
CA ASN A 55 -2.83 19.01 -3.42
C ASN A 55 -3.15 17.52 -3.55
N CYS A 56 -2.17 16.66 -3.23
CA CYS A 56 -2.38 15.22 -3.19
C CYS A 56 -2.78 14.78 -1.78
N ASP A 57 -3.76 13.88 -1.68
CA ASP A 57 -4.06 13.18 -0.43
C ASP A 57 -3.06 12.04 -0.23
N ILE A 58 -2.51 11.94 0.98
CA ILE A 58 -1.37 11.10 1.32
C ILE A 58 -1.76 10.13 2.42
N ILE A 59 -1.39 8.87 2.24
CA ILE A 59 -1.44 7.83 3.27
C ILE A 59 -0.02 7.32 3.49
N ILE A 60 0.56 7.63 4.64
CA ILE A 60 1.85 7.09 5.05
C ILE A 60 1.59 5.77 5.78
N VAL A 61 2.19 4.69 5.30
CA VAL A 61 2.03 3.35 5.88
C VAL A 61 3.24 3.05 6.76
N THR A 62 3.07 3.12 8.08
CA THR A 62 4.16 2.85 9.02
C THR A 62 3.66 2.35 10.38
N GLY A 63 4.49 1.54 11.03
CA GLY A 63 4.33 1.16 12.43
C GLY A 63 4.86 2.22 13.41
N ASP A 64 5.66 3.16 12.90
CA ASP A 64 6.30 4.18 13.71
C ASP A 64 5.30 5.29 14.09
N LYS A 65 5.28 5.63 15.38
CA LYS A 65 4.38 6.65 15.92
C LYS A 65 4.93 8.05 15.71
N ASP A 66 6.22 8.18 15.44
CA ASP A 66 6.85 9.48 15.21
C ASP A 66 6.30 10.14 13.95
N ALA A 67 5.84 9.34 12.98
CA ALA A 67 5.14 9.79 11.79
C ALA A 67 3.82 10.52 12.09
N PHE A 68 3.24 10.42 13.30
CA PHE A 68 2.05 11.21 13.66
C PHE A 68 2.30 12.71 13.58
N GLN A 69 3.55 13.18 13.70
CA GLN A 69 3.89 14.60 13.50
C GLN A 69 3.68 15.08 12.05
N LEU A 70 3.54 14.15 11.10
CA LEU A 70 3.31 14.46 9.67
C LEU A 70 1.83 14.56 9.31
N ILE A 71 0.91 14.26 10.23
CA ILE A 71 -0.53 14.34 9.98
C ILE A 71 -0.93 15.78 9.70
N SER A 72 -1.76 15.96 8.68
CA SER A 72 -2.28 17.24 8.20
C SER A 72 -3.66 17.01 7.56
N PRO A 73 -4.35 18.06 7.08
CA PRO A 73 -5.61 17.89 6.35
C PRO A 73 -5.50 16.97 5.13
N HIS A 74 -4.32 16.86 4.52
CA HIS A 74 -4.05 15.99 3.37
C HIS A 74 -3.29 14.71 3.72
N THR A 75 -2.70 14.60 4.92
CA THR A 75 -1.83 13.48 5.29
C THR A 75 -2.43 12.66 6.43
N LYS A 76 -2.63 11.35 6.17
CA LYS A 76 -3.08 10.36 7.15
C LYS A 76 -2.01 9.30 7.39
N ILE A 77 -1.98 8.71 8.58
CA ILE A 77 -1.07 7.61 8.92
C ILE A 77 -1.86 6.31 9.03
N MET A 78 -1.49 5.30 8.24
CA MET A 78 -2.04 3.95 8.35
C MET A 78 -1.04 3.04 9.05
N THR A 79 -1.45 2.45 10.16
CA THR A 79 -0.66 1.47 10.92
C THR A 79 -1.36 0.13 11.01
N THR A 80 -0.60 -0.93 11.20
CA THR A 80 -1.11 -2.27 11.42
C THR A 80 -1.22 -2.55 12.93
N ILE A 81 -2.42 -2.92 13.41
CA ILE A 81 -2.65 -3.23 14.83
C ILE A 81 -2.28 -4.68 15.16
N LYS A 82 -2.73 -5.64 14.32
CA LYS A 82 -2.48 -7.08 14.50
C LYS A 82 -2.09 -7.71 13.16
N GLY A 83 -0.80 -7.96 12.97
CA GLY A 83 -0.27 -8.47 11.71
C GLY A 83 -0.65 -7.56 10.53
N VAL A 84 -0.80 -8.12 9.32
CA VAL A 84 -1.15 -7.34 8.11
C VAL A 84 -2.65 -7.18 7.87
N THR A 85 -3.51 -7.71 8.74
CA THR A 85 -4.95 -7.86 8.49
C THR A 85 -5.81 -6.77 9.11
N GLU A 86 -5.41 -6.21 10.25
CA GLU A 86 -6.15 -5.15 10.93
C GLU A 86 -5.36 -3.84 10.83
N VAL A 87 -5.86 -2.90 10.02
CA VAL A 87 -5.26 -1.59 9.82
C VAL A 87 -6.06 -0.52 10.55
N LYS A 88 -5.36 0.46 11.11
CA LYS A 88 -5.95 1.67 11.68
C LYS A 88 -5.37 2.91 11.01
N ILE A 89 -6.28 3.81 10.63
CA ILE A 89 -5.94 5.09 10.04
C ILE A 89 -6.05 6.16 11.14
N TYR A 90 -5.04 7.00 11.24
CA TYR A 90 -4.98 8.19 12.09
C TYR A 90 -5.02 9.43 11.20
N ASP A 91 -5.99 10.29 11.46
CA ASP A 91 -6.13 11.64 10.93
C ASP A 91 -6.06 12.67 12.08
N GLU A 92 -6.26 13.95 11.77
CA GLU A 92 -6.21 15.03 12.77
C GLU A 92 -7.16 14.78 13.94
N GLU A 93 -8.37 14.31 13.67
CA GLU A 93 -9.35 14.05 14.71
C GLU A 93 -8.94 12.89 15.62
N GLU A 94 -8.43 11.79 15.06
CA GLU A 94 -7.93 10.66 15.86
C GLU A 94 -6.75 11.08 16.75
N ILE A 95 -5.88 11.97 16.28
CA ILE A 95 -4.76 12.50 17.08
C ILE A 95 -5.28 13.36 18.22
N VAL A 96 -6.22 14.26 17.95
CA VAL A 96 -6.86 15.07 19.00
C VAL A 96 -7.62 14.18 19.99
N ARG A 97 -8.35 13.15 19.54
CA ARG A 97 -9.02 12.19 20.45
C ARG A 97 -8.03 11.46 21.36
N LYS A 98 -6.86 11.09 20.83
CA LYS A 98 -5.87 10.28 21.54
C LYS A 98 -4.99 11.10 22.50
N PHE A 99 -4.51 12.25 22.06
CA PHE A 99 -3.55 13.07 22.81
C PHE A 99 -4.16 14.37 23.36
N GLY A 100 -5.33 14.77 22.86
CA GLY A 100 -6.00 16.01 23.24
C GLY A 100 -5.35 17.28 22.66
N VAL A 101 -4.40 17.13 21.75
CA VAL A 101 -3.67 18.18 21.05
C VAL A 101 -3.47 17.76 19.59
N GLY A 102 -3.13 18.70 18.71
CA GLY A 102 -2.89 18.42 17.29
C GLY A 102 -1.54 17.72 17.03
N SER A 103 -1.34 17.28 15.79
CA SER A 103 -0.15 16.57 15.32
C SER A 103 1.13 17.41 15.45
N GLU A 104 1.02 18.73 15.34
CA GLU A 104 2.11 19.67 15.48
C GLU A 104 2.73 19.69 16.89
N LYS A 105 2.06 19.08 17.87
CA LYS A 105 2.52 18.97 19.26
C LYS A 105 3.15 17.62 19.60
N ILE A 106 3.13 16.65 18.70
CA ILE A 106 3.65 15.30 18.96
C ILE A 106 5.14 15.34 19.29
N VAL A 107 5.92 16.14 18.55
CA VAL A 107 7.35 16.33 18.81
C VAL A 107 7.60 16.96 20.17
N ASP A 108 6.82 17.97 20.56
CA ASP A 108 6.93 18.60 21.88
C ASP A 108 6.64 17.58 23.00
N ILE A 109 5.64 16.71 22.82
CA ILE A 109 5.34 15.64 23.79
C ILE A 109 6.54 14.68 23.89
N LEU A 110 7.11 14.26 22.77
CA LEU A 110 8.27 13.36 22.72
C LEU A 110 9.51 13.98 23.35
N ALA A 111 9.73 15.29 23.15
CA ALA A 111 10.86 16.01 23.75
C ALA A 111 10.84 15.97 25.29
N PHE A 112 9.65 16.06 25.90
CA PHE A 112 9.49 15.96 27.35
C PHE A 112 9.45 14.53 27.85
N LYS A 113 8.73 13.63 27.18
CA LYS A 113 8.55 12.25 27.62
C LYS A 113 9.80 11.39 27.37
N GLY A 114 10.52 11.69 26.30
CA GLY A 114 11.51 10.82 25.69
C GLY A 114 10.88 9.69 24.87
N ASP A 115 11.76 8.95 24.20
CA ASP A 115 11.45 7.69 23.55
C ASP A 115 12.57 6.69 23.81
N SER A 116 12.26 5.65 24.58
CA SER A 116 13.20 4.57 24.89
C SER A 116 13.63 3.77 23.65
N SER A 117 12.79 3.73 22.61
CA SER A 117 13.07 2.93 21.41
C SER A 117 14.22 3.52 20.60
N ASP A 118 14.23 4.85 20.48
CA ASP A 118 15.28 5.62 19.81
C ASP A 118 16.34 6.21 20.75
N ASN A 119 16.26 5.84 22.02
CA ASN A 119 17.15 6.31 23.08
C ASN A 119 17.16 7.85 23.23
N ILE A 120 15.97 8.43 23.14
CA ILE A 120 15.73 9.86 23.42
C ILE A 120 15.42 9.98 24.92
N PRO A 121 16.29 10.63 25.72
CA PRO A 121 16.28 10.53 27.18
C PRO A 121 15.07 11.18 27.88
N GLY A 122 14.34 12.09 27.22
CA GLY A 122 13.19 12.78 27.80
C GLY A 122 13.56 13.61 29.03
N VAL A 123 12.60 13.95 29.88
CA VAL A 123 12.84 14.67 31.13
C VAL A 123 12.46 13.78 32.32
N PRO A 124 13.37 13.53 33.26
CA PRO A 124 13.07 12.69 34.42
C PRO A 124 11.82 13.16 35.17
N GLY A 125 10.88 12.25 35.40
CA GLY A 125 9.62 12.54 36.10
C GLY A 125 8.53 13.22 35.27
N ILE A 126 8.78 13.53 33.98
CA ILE A 126 7.76 14.07 33.07
C ILE A 126 7.34 12.98 32.08
N GLY A 127 6.24 12.30 32.38
CA GLY A 127 5.62 11.35 31.45
C GLY A 127 4.65 12.01 30.46
N GLU A 128 4.08 11.20 29.55
CA GLU A 128 3.16 11.64 28.49
C GLU A 128 2.01 12.53 28.99
N LYS A 129 1.35 12.14 30.08
CA LYS A 129 0.23 12.92 30.65
C LYS A 129 0.67 14.30 31.14
N THR A 130 1.83 14.39 31.76
CA THR A 130 2.37 15.66 32.27
C THR A 130 2.82 16.54 31.11
N ALA A 131 3.47 15.97 30.10
CA ALA A 131 3.86 16.68 28.88
C ALA A 131 2.64 17.27 28.16
N ILE A 132 1.59 16.46 27.95
CA ILE A 132 0.32 16.92 27.34
C ILE A 132 -0.31 18.06 28.15
N ALA A 133 -0.32 17.96 29.49
CA ALA A 133 -0.89 19.02 30.34
C ALA A 133 -0.12 20.34 30.18
N LEU A 134 1.22 20.30 30.18
CA LEU A 134 2.06 21.47 29.97
C LEU A 134 1.85 22.08 28.58
N ILE A 135 1.77 21.25 27.55
CA ILE A 135 1.57 21.73 26.17
C ILE A 135 0.17 22.34 25.99
N LYS A 136 -0.86 21.77 26.62
CA LYS A 136 -2.20 22.38 26.62
C LYS A 136 -2.23 23.74 27.33
N GLU A 137 -1.47 23.88 28.42
CA GLU A 137 -1.42 25.12 29.20
C GLU A 137 -0.62 26.24 28.51
N PHE A 138 0.53 25.90 27.91
CA PHE A 138 1.48 26.88 27.38
C PHE A 138 1.55 26.93 25.84
N GLY A 139 0.94 25.96 25.16
CA GLY A 139 0.81 25.90 23.70
C GLY A 139 2.01 25.28 22.97
N SER A 140 3.25 25.55 23.38
CA SER A 140 4.45 24.98 22.74
C SER A 140 5.59 24.76 23.74
N LEU A 141 6.53 23.90 23.37
CA LEU A 141 7.76 23.69 24.12
C LEU A 141 8.53 25.00 24.34
N GLU A 142 8.65 25.85 23.31
CA GLU A 142 9.33 27.14 23.42
C GLU A 142 8.64 28.06 24.44
N ASN A 143 7.31 28.07 24.45
CA ASN A 143 6.54 28.87 25.40
C ASN A 143 6.73 28.35 26.85
N ILE A 144 6.81 27.04 27.04
CA ILE A 144 7.07 26.41 28.34
C ILE A 144 8.44 26.85 28.86
N LEU A 145 9.48 26.75 28.04
CA LEU A 145 10.84 27.15 28.42
C LEU A 145 10.92 28.65 28.74
N ASN A 146 10.36 29.51 27.88
CA ASN A 146 10.35 30.96 28.09
C ASN A 146 9.51 31.41 29.31
N ASN A 147 8.50 30.63 29.71
CA ASN A 147 7.59 30.96 30.81
C ASN A 147 7.69 29.97 31.97
N THR A 148 8.82 29.29 32.15
CA THR A 148 8.95 28.24 33.19
C THR A 148 8.59 28.77 34.59
N ASN A 149 8.78 30.07 34.86
CA ASN A 149 8.40 30.72 36.11
C ASN A 149 6.90 30.63 36.44
N LYS A 150 6.03 30.54 35.43
CA LYS A 150 4.57 30.52 35.57
C LYS A 150 3.99 29.14 35.87
N ILE A 151 4.77 28.06 35.68
CA ILE A 151 4.32 26.69 35.97
C ILE A 151 4.04 26.57 37.47
N SER A 152 2.83 26.16 37.83
CA SER A 152 2.36 26.15 39.23
C SER A 152 3.25 25.34 40.18
N LYS A 153 3.64 24.12 39.79
CA LYS A 153 4.43 23.20 40.62
C LYS A 153 5.92 23.57 40.62
N LYS A 154 6.45 23.87 41.81
CA LYS A 154 7.86 24.21 42.00
C LYS A 154 8.83 23.13 41.50
N SER A 155 8.56 21.86 41.79
CA SER A 155 9.41 20.75 41.35
C SER A 155 9.48 20.62 39.83
N LEU A 156 8.36 20.83 39.12
CA LEU A 156 8.36 20.83 37.64
C LEU A 156 9.20 21.98 37.07
N ARG A 157 9.14 23.17 37.70
CA ARG A 157 9.97 24.31 37.27
C ARG A 157 11.45 24.01 37.38
N GLU A 158 11.87 23.45 38.50
CA GLU A 158 13.28 23.14 38.77
C GLU A 158 13.79 22.11 37.77
N VAL A 159 13.05 21.01 37.57
CA VAL A 159 13.42 19.97 36.62
C VAL A 159 13.45 20.50 35.17
N ILE A 160 12.47 21.30 34.73
CA ILE A 160 12.47 21.83 33.36
C ILE A 160 13.67 22.76 33.10
N ARG A 161 14.07 23.56 34.10
CA ARG A 161 15.27 24.41 33.98
C ARG A 161 16.55 23.60 33.97
N GLU A 162 16.64 22.57 34.81
CA GLU A 162 17.82 21.69 34.89
C GLU A 162 18.04 20.94 33.58
N TYR A 163 16.96 20.47 32.95
CA TYR A 163 17.01 19.67 31.72
C TYR A 163 16.70 20.47 30.45
N GLU A 164 16.83 21.81 30.47
CA GLU A 164 16.46 22.66 29.33
C GLU A 164 17.18 22.28 28.03
N ASP A 165 18.50 22.10 28.09
CA ASP A 165 19.30 21.73 26.91
C ASP A 165 18.98 20.32 26.41
N GLN A 166 18.67 19.39 27.33
CA GLN A 166 18.24 18.04 27.00
C GLN A 166 16.88 18.01 26.32
N ILE A 167 15.95 18.88 26.75
CA ILE A 167 14.64 19.05 26.11
C ILE A 167 14.81 19.55 24.67
N LYS A 168 15.63 20.58 24.47
CA LYS A 168 15.92 21.13 23.13
C LYS A 168 16.57 20.08 22.22
N MET A 169 17.55 19.34 22.75
CA MET A 169 18.19 18.24 22.02
C MET A 169 17.19 17.12 21.68
N SER A 170 16.35 16.72 22.64
CA SER A 170 15.33 15.68 22.43
C SER A 170 14.31 16.08 21.37
N LYS A 171 13.88 17.36 21.37
CA LYS A 171 13.02 17.91 20.31
C LYS A 171 13.69 17.80 18.94
N MET A 172 14.97 18.20 18.85
CA MET A 172 15.72 18.12 17.60
C MET A 172 15.82 16.67 17.08
N LEU A 173 16.11 15.71 17.96
CA LEU A 173 16.23 14.29 17.60
C LEU A 173 14.89 13.65 17.20
N ALA A 174 13.77 14.07 17.80
CA ALA A 174 12.44 13.56 17.48
C ALA A 174 11.79 14.23 16.26
N THR A 175 12.35 15.34 15.78
CA THR A 175 11.78 16.09 14.64
C THR A 175 12.17 15.41 13.33
N ILE A 176 11.18 15.01 12.54
CA ILE A 176 11.39 14.49 11.19
C ILE A 176 11.81 15.65 10.26
N VAL A 177 12.92 15.48 9.54
CA VAL A 177 13.41 16.45 8.58
C VAL A 177 12.59 16.39 7.30
N ARG A 178 11.91 17.49 6.96
CA ARG A 178 11.04 17.59 5.75
C ARG A 178 11.69 18.32 4.56
N GLU A 179 13.00 18.49 4.58
CA GLU A 179 13.81 19.15 3.53
C GLU A 179 15.07 18.35 3.21
N VAL A 180 14.93 17.04 3.04
CA VAL A 180 16.06 16.19 2.63
C VAL A 180 16.52 16.59 1.23
N PRO A 181 17.84 16.80 0.99
CA PRO A 181 18.40 17.13 -0.31
C PRO A 181 18.52 15.88 -1.20
N ILE A 182 17.37 15.28 -1.48
CA ILE A 182 17.19 14.13 -2.37
C ILE A 182 16.65 14.62 -3.72
N LYS A 183 17.17 14.06 -4.82
CA LYS A 183 16.67 14.31 -6.17
C LYS A 183 15.79 13.15 -6.59
N TYR A 184 14.54 13.43 -6.92
CA TYR A 184 13.60 12.45 -7.47
C TYR A 184 12.68 13.13 -8.49
N ASP A 185 12.13 12.33 -9.40
CA ASP A 185 11.03 12.75 -10.27
C ASP A 185 9.70 12.35 -9.61
N PHE A 186 8.89 13.33 -9.24
CA PHE A 186 7.62 13.07 -8.57
C PHE A 186 6.63 12.32 -9.48
N ASP A 187 6.65 12.57 -10.80
CA ASP A 187 5.76 11.88 -11.73
C ASP A 187 6.15 10.40 -11.92
N SER A 188 7.38 10.03 -11.56
CA SER A 188 7.81 8.64 -11.54
C SER A 188 7.07 7.78 -10.51
N PHE A 189 6.43 8.39 -9.51
CA PHE A 189 5.65 7.71 -8.46
C PHE A 189 4.26 7.27 -8.91
N ARG A 190 3.82 7.65 -10.12
CA ARG A 190 2.55 7.20 -10.67
C ARG A 190 2.51 5.67 -10.76
N VAL A 191 1.36 5.11 -10.40
CA VAL A 191 1.13 3.66 -10.45
C VAL A 191 1.31 3.15 -11.88
N LYS A 192 2.15 2.12 -12.03
CA LYS A 192 2.41 1.42 -13.30
C LYS A 192 2.09 -0.05 -13.13
N SER A 193 1.72 -0.72 -14.22
CA SER A 193 1.49 -2.16 -14.21
C SER A 193 2.77 -2.91 -13.83
N PRO A 194 2.73 -3.87 -12.90
CA PRO A 194 3.87 -4.72 -12.57
C PRO A 194 4.38 -5.54 -13.76
N ASN A 195 5.66 -5.89 -13.76
CA ASN A 195 6.22 -6.90 -14.65
C ASN A 195 5.89 -8.31 -14.12
N TYR A 196 4.67 -8.76 -14.41
CA TYR A 196 4.17 -10.05 -13.92
C TYR A 196 5.00 -11.26 -14.41
N GLY A 197 5.64 -11.15 -15.58
CA GLY A 197 6.51 -12.19 -16.12
C GLY A 197 7.77 -12.40 -15.28
N GLU A 198 8.44 -11.32 -14.88
CA GLU A 198 9.61 -11.40 -14.00
C GLU A 198 9.22 -11.77 -12.56
N LEU A 199 8.14 -11.18 -12.03
CA LEU A 199 7.60 -11.54 -10.71
C LEU A 199 7.29 -13.04 -10.62
N TRP A 200 6.75 -13.64 -11.69
CA TRP A 200 6.51 -15.09 -11.74
C TRP A 200 7.78 -15.91 -11.58
N LYS A 201 8.85 -15.55 -12.31
CA LYS A 201 10.13 -16.26 -12.21
C LYS A 201 10.68 -16.20 -10.78
N ILE A 202 10.64 -15.01 -10.18
CA ILE A 202 11.10 -14.78 -8.80
C ILE A 202 10.26 -15.60 -7.82
N PHE A 203 8.93 -15.45 -7.83
CA PHE A 203 8.06 -16.16 -6.89
C PHE A 203 8.06 -17.67 -7.09
N LYS A 204 8.30 -18.16 -8.32
CA LYS A 204 8.48 -19.59 -8.59
C LYS A 204 9.77 -20.11 -7.99
N LYS A 205 10.89 -19.38 -8.17
CA LYS A 205 12.19 -19.73 -7.57
C LYS A 205 12.14 -19.74 -6.04
N LEU A 206 11.38 -18.83 -5.44
CA LEU A 206 11.20 -18.72 -3.98
C LEU A 206 10.06 -19.59 -3.43
N GLU A 207 9.37 -20.34 -4.30
CA GLU A 207 8.24 -21.20 -3.94
C GLU A 207 7.07 -20.47 -3.23
N PHE A 208 6.84 -19.19 -3.54
CA PHE A 208 5.74 -18.40 -2.96
C PHE A 208 4.39 -18.73 -3.60
N LYS A 209 3.87 -19.93 -3.31
CA LYS A 209 2.65 -20.51 -3.90
C LYS A 209 1.43 -19.58 -3.85
N ASN A 210 1.24 -18.85 -2.75
CA ASN A 210 0.10 -17.94 -2.60
C ASN A 210 0.25 -16.68 -3.48
N LEU A 211 1.46 -16.13 -3.62
CA LEU A 211 1.70 -14.98 -4.50
C LEU A 211 1.61 -15.39 -5.97
N LEU A 212 2.12 -16.58 -6.33
CA LEU A 212 1.95 -17.15 -7.67
C LEU A 212 0.47 -17.26 -8.07
N LYS A 213 -0.37 -17.80 -7.19
CA LYS A 213 -1.83 -17.88 -7.43
C LYS A 213 -2.46 -16.50 -7.69
N LYS A 214 -2.00 -15.45 -6.98
CA LYS A 214 -2.51 -14.09 -7.16
C LYS A 214 -2.12 -13.47 -8.51
N ILE A 215 -0.91 -13.74 -9.01
CA ILE A 215 -0.42 -13.17 -10.28
C ILE A 215 -0.71 -14.03 -11.51
N ALA A 216 -1.01 -15.33 -11.35
CA ALA A 216 -1.29 -16.25 -12.45
C ALA A 216 -2.34 -15.74 -13.45
N PRO A 217 -3.49 -15.16 -13.02
CA PRO A 217 -4.48 -14.64 -13.96
C PRO A 217 -3.92 -13.51 -14.83
N LYS A 218 -3.07 -12.64 -14.27
CA LYS A 218 -2.49 -11.49 -14.98
C LYS A 218 -1.53 -11.92 -16.09
N ILE A 219 -0.80 -13.01 -15.87
CA ILE A 219 0.11 -13.58 -16.86
C ILE A 219 -0.68 -14.29 -17.97
N ASN A 220 -1.76 -14.98 -17.61
CA ASN A 220 -2.61 -15.67 -18.59
C ASN A 220 -3.40 -14.69 -19.47
N HIS A 221 -3.73 -13.49 -18.97
CA HIS A 221 -4.40 -12.45 -19.76
C HIS A 221 -3.48 -11.72 -20.75
N GLU A 222 -2.17 -11.61 -20.47
CA GLU A 222 -1.26 -10.83 -21.33
C GLU A 222 -0.77 -11.57 -22.59
N LYS A 223 -1.10 -12.84 -22.76
CA LYS A 223 -0.69 -13.61 -23.95
C LYS A 223 -1.81 -14.46 -24.51
N THR A 224 -2.74 -13.84 -25.23
CA THR A 224 -3.10 -14.27 -26.59
C THR A 224 -4.14 -13.31 -27.17
N LYS A 225 -3.81 -12.64 -28.27
CA LYS A 225 -4.85 -12.25 -29.24
C LYS A 225 -5.42 -13.57 -29.78
N LEU A 226 -6.42 -14.11 -29.10
CA LEU A 226 -7.10 -15.31 -29.55
C LEU A 226 -7.73 -14.99 -30.89
N LYS A 227 -7.22 -15.62 -31.95
CA LYS A 227 -7.86 -15.59 -33.26
C LYS A 227 -9.02 -16.57 -33.22
N PHE A 228 -10.18 -16.11 -33.62
CA PHE A 228 -11.37 -16.94 -33.80
C PHE A 228 -11.65 -17.06 -35.29
N ASN A 229 -11.91 -18.29 -35.74
CA ASN A 229 -12.48 -18.53 -37.05
C ASN A 229 -14.00 -18.38 -36.94
N LEU A 230 -14.56 -17.41 -37.66
CA LEU A 230 -16.00 -17.17 -37.69
C LEU A 230 -16.72 -18.21 -38.56
N ILE A 231 -17.74 -18.85 -38.00
CA ILE A 231 -18.59 -19.84 -38.66
C ILE A 231 -19.95 -19.19 -38.92
N ASP A 232 -20.05 -18.45 -40.00
CA ASP A 232 -21.19 -17.61 -40.40
C ASP A 232 -21.94 -18.15 -41.63
N THR A 233 -21.56 -19.33 -42.13
CA THR A 233 -22.18 -19.99 -43.29
C THR A 233 -22.37 -21.48 -43.03
N GLU A 234 -23.38 -22.10 -43.63
CA GLU A 234 -23.65 -23.54 -43.51
C GLU A 234 -22.46 -24.42 -43.91
N GLU A 235 -21.77 -24.10 -45.01
CA GLU A 235 -20.58 -24.85 -45.48
C GLU A 235 -19.46 -24.91 -44.41
N LYS A 236 -19.20 -23.77 -43.75
CA LYS A 236 -18.23 -23.70 -42.63
C LYS A 236 -18.70 -24.50 -41.42
N LEU A 237 -20.01 -24.56 -41.17
CA LEU A 237 -20.59 -25.33 -40.07
C LEU A 237 -20.47 -26.83 -40.32
N GLU A 238 -20.74 -27.29 -41.55
CA GLU A 238 -20.53 -28.68 -41.96
C GLU A 238 -19.05 -29.08 -41.81
N GLY A 239 -18.13 -28.25 -42.31
CA GLY A 239 -16.70 -28.49 -42.16
C GLY A 239 -16.22 -28.52 -40.70
N LEU A 240 -16.80 -27.69 -39.83
CA LEU A 240 -16.53 -27.75 -38.40
C LEU A 240 -17.11 -29.02 -37.75
N THR A 241 -18.31 -29.43 -38.15
CA THR A 241 -18.97 -30.64 -37.64
C THR A 241 -18.15 -31.90 -37.96
N SER A 242 -17.60 -32.02 -39.17
CA SER A 242 -16.69 -33.11 -39.52
C SER A 242 -15.44 -33.13 -38.62
N LYS A 243 -14.87 -31.96 -38.32
CA LYS A 243 -13.73 -31.85 -37.38
C LYS A 243 -14.11 -32.24 -35.95
N ILE A 244 -15.31 -31.88 -35.49
CA ILE A 244 -15.82 -32.28 -34.17
C ILE A 244 -15.94 -33.81 -34.09
N ILE A 245 -16.47 -34.46 -35.12
CA ILE A 245 -16.64 -35.92 -35.15
C ILE A 245 -15.28 -36.65 -35.13
N GLU A 246 -14.28 -36.12 -35.83
CA GLU A 246 -12.92 -36.67 -35.82
C GLU A 246 -12.21 -36.47 -34.47
N ARG A 247 -12.44 -35.33 -33.81
CA ARG A 247 -11.81 -34.94 -32.55
C ARG A 247 -12.63 -35.45 -31.36
N LYS A 248 -12.10 -36.46 -30.65
CA LYS A 248 -12.78 -37.08 -29.48
C LYS A 248 -13.03 -36.14 -28.27
N CYS A 249 -12.41 -34.97 -28.23
CA CYS A 249 -12.57 -33.99 -27.14
C CYS A 249 -12.59 -32.56 -27.69
N LEU A 250 -13.43 -31.71 -27.11
CA LEU A 250 -13.48 -30.27 -27.36
C LEU A 250 -13.78 -29.52 -26.07
N SER A 251 -13.44 -28.23 -26.05
CA SER A 251 -13.91 -27.29 -25.03
C SER A 251 -14.86 -26.30 -25.69
N PHE A 252 -15.95 -25.95 -25.00
CA PHE A 252 -16.91 -24.98 -25.49
C PHE A 252 -17.26 -23.96 -24.41
N TYR A 253 -17.68 -22.78 -24.85
CA TYR A 253 -18.20 -21.72 -24.01
C TYR A 253 -19.43 -21.12 -24.67
N LEU A 254 -20.51 -20.98 -23.90
CA LEU A 254 -21.74 -20.35 -24.36
C LEU A 254 -21.64 -18.85 -24.15
N ILE A 255 -21.92 -18.10 -25.21
CA ILE A 255 -22.01 -16.64 -25.15
C ILE A 255 -23.48 -16.31 -25.01
N THR A 256 -23.84 -15.79 -23.84
CA THR A 256 -25.22 -15.49 -23.46
C THR A 256 -25.46 -13.99 -23.37
N SER A 257 -26.71 -13.56 -23.47
CA SER A 257 -27.09 -12.16 -23.34
C SER A 257 -26.95 -11.61 -21.91
N SER A 258 -26.87 -12.49 -20.90
CA SER A 258 -26.66 -12.15 -19.49
C SER A 258 -26.10 -13.35 -18.71
N ASP A 259 -25.71 -13.10 -17.46
CA ASP A 259 -25.21 -14.14 -16.53
C ASP A 259 -26.33 -14.98 -15.89
N ASN A 260 -27.61 -14.67 -16.16
CA ASN A 260 -28.74 -15.41 -15.61
C ASN A 260 -29.01 -16.67 -16.45
N ALA A 261 -28.66 -17.84 -15.91
CA ALA A 261 -28.76 -19.12 -16.63
C ALA A 261 -30.18 -19.50 -17.07
N ILE A 262 -31.24 -18.94 -16.47
CA ILE A 262 -32.63 -19.28 -16.79
C ILE A 262 -33.20 -18.37 -17.88
N SER A 263 -32.88 -17.08 -17.84
CA SER A 263 -33.48 -16.08 -18.73
C SER A 263 -32.58 -15.59 -19.85
N ALA A 264 -31.31 -16.01 -19.88
CA ALA A 264 -30.39 -15.56 -20.90
C ALA A 264 -30.63 -16.27 -22.24
N ASN A 265 -30.64 -15.47 -23.32
CA ASN A 265 -30.62 -15.99 -24.68
C ASN A 265 -29.20 -16.44 -25.04
N ILE A 266 -29.08 -17.57 -25.72
CA ILE A 266 -27.80 -18.03 -26.26
C ILE A 266 -27.54 -17.28 -27.56
N LEU A 267 -26.52 -16.43 -27.57
CA LEU A 267 -26.12 -15.63 -28.73
C LEU A 267 -25.19 -16.38 -29.66
N GLY A 268 -24.34 -17.25 -29.11
CA GLY A 268 -23.35 -17.99 -29.87
C GLY A 268 -22.61 -19.04 -29.06
N ILE A 269 -21.82 -19.85 -29.76
CA ILE A 269 -20.99 -20.89 -29.16
C ILE A 269 -19.54 -20.62 -29.57
N ALA A 270 -18.65 -20.47 -28.60
CA ALA A 270 -17.21 -20.48 -28.82
C ALA A 270 -16.69 -21.90 -28.60
N LEU A 271 -15.88 -22.42 -29.53
CA LEU A 271 -15.30 -23.75 -29.49
C LEU A 271 -13.79 -23.68 -29.60
N SER A 272 -13.10 -24.59 -28.93
CA SER A 272 -11.66 -24.76 -29.04
C SER A 272 -11.26 -26.23 -28.97
N PHE A 273 -10.43 -26.68 -29.90
CA PHE A 273 -9.88 -28.05 -29.88
C PHE A 273 -8.48 -28.13 -29.30
N LYS A 274 -7.71 -27.04 -29.33
CA LYS A 274 -6.34 -26.90 -28.82
C LYS A 274 -5.99 -25.42 -28.71
N ASP A 275 -4.89 -25.12 -28.03
CA ASP A 275 -4.38 -23.75 -27.91
C ASP A 275 -4.33 -23.03 -29.27
N ASN A 276 -5.00 -21.86 -29.34
CA ASN A 276 -5.14 -21.01 -30.53
C ASN A 276 -5.90 -21.62 -31.74
N GLU A 277 -6.59 -22.75 -31.60
CA GLU A 277 -7.52 -23.27 -32.61
C GLU A 277 -8.97 -23.01 -32.18
N ASN A 278 -9.40 -21.74 -32.26
CA ASN A 278 -10.69 -21.29 -31.77
C ASN A 278 -11.68 -21.00 -32.90
N TYR A 279 -12.94 -21.32 -32.66
CA TYR A 279 -14.06 -21.10 -33.59
C TYR A 279 -15.18 -20.38 -32.85
N TYR A 280 -15.90 -19.49 -33.54
CA TYR A 280 -17.08 -18.83 -33.02
C TYR A 280 -18.26 -19.04 -33.96
N ILE A 281 -19.35 -19.60 -33.42
CA ILE A 281 -20.59 -19.88 -34.13
C ILE A 281 -21.65 -18.87 -33.65
N PRO A 282 -21.93 -17.80 -34.42
CA PRO A 282 -23.09 -16.94 -34.20
C PRO A 282 -24.39 -17.69 -34.53
N LEU A 283 -25.20 -17.98 -33.52
CA LEU A 283 -26.42 -18.77 -33.70
C LEU A 283 -27.52 -18.00 -34.45
N PHE A 284 -27.55 -16.67 -34.31
CA PHE A 284 -28.51 -15.81 -35.00
C PHE A 284 -28.25 -15.73 -36.52
N ILE A 285 -26.99 -15.72 -36.94
CA ILE A 285 -26.63 -15.57 -38.36
C ILE A 285 -26.98 -16.84 -39.15
N LEU A 286 -26.90 -18.00 -38.51
CA LEU A 286 -27.17 -19.30 -39.12
C LEU A 286 -28.63 -19.76 -38.96
N ASN A 287 -29.53 -18.91 -38.43
CA ASN A 287 -30.93 -19.28 -38.09
C ASN A 287 -31.07 -20.56 -37.23
N LEU A 288 -30.05 -20.88 -36.43
CA LEU A 288 -30.02 -22.11 -35.63
C LEU A 288 -30.92 -22.05 -34.36
N ILE A 289 -31.66 -20.94 -34.17
CA ILE A 289 -32.53 -20.69 -33.02
C ILE A 289 -34.01 -20.81 -33.40
N GLU A 290 -34.37 -21.45 -34.52
CA GLU A 290 -35.78 -21.79 -34.77
C GLU A 290 -36.30 -22.79 -33.72
N ASN A 291 -36.87 -22.23 -32.65
CA ASN A 291 -37.61 -22.89 -31.59
C ASN A 291 -38.87 -23.55 -32.16
N SER A 292 -38.74 -24.74 -32.73
CA SER A 292 -39.90 -25.59 -33.03
C SER A 292 -39.89 -26.94 -32.32
N LYS A 293 -38.78 -27.38 -31.67
CA LYS A 293 -38.71 -28.72 -31.04
C LYS A 293 -37.83 -28.86 -29.79
N CYS A 294 -37.68 -27.82 -28.97
CA CYS A 294 -37.12 -28.01 -27.62
C CYS A 294 -38.13 -27.59 -26.57
N LEU A 295 -38.66 -28.63 -25.88
CA LEU A 295 -39.64 -28.61 -24.79
C LEU A 295 -41.11 -28.40 -25.23
N SER A 296 -41.65 -29.35 -26.01
CA SER A 296 -43.08 -29.64 -25.89
C SER A 296 -43.31 -30.38 -24.57
N LEU A 297 -44.15 -29.82 -23.71
CA LEU A 297 -44.72 -30.48 -22.54
C LEU A 297 -45.85 -31.43 -22.99
N GLU A 298 -45.49 -32.47 -23.73
CA GLU A 298 -46.25 -33.73 -23.82
C GLU A 298 -45.39 -34.87 -23.31
#